data_AF-A0A1C5QSN9-F1
#
_entry.id   AF-A0A1C5QSN9-F1
#
_cell.length_a   1.000
_cell.length_b   1.000
_cell.length_c   1.000
_cell.angle_alpha   90.00
_cell.angle_beta   90.00
_cell.angle_gamma   90.00
#
_symmetry.space_group_name_H-M   'P 1'
#
loop_
_entity.id
_entity.type
_entity.pdbx_description
1 polymer ?
#
loop_
_entity_poly.entity_id
_entity_poly.type
_entity_poly.pdbx_seq_one_letter_code
_entity_poly.pdbx_strand_id
1 'polypeptide(L)'
;MKRLTTAYERIWADGSAEMQYVANTSDLEVVNRLGTYEDAEEEGRLFVVPCKPGDEIYEIVEVEIPVWNCYVNRFIVQDVSAKQVKYSDDWVDWDAPYLYTDEKEAEAKARQLRNQKKRLESGWIPVTERLPENDDYVLMSFENFSLPLVGRYVDDGKLGGAWYLGDCFDEDTCLANDLFVNAWMPLPKPYREDE
;
A
#
# COMPACT_ATOMS: atom_id res chain seq x y z
N MET A 1 -13.68 -8.04 28.05
CA MET A 1 -14.06 -9.17 27.17
C MET A 1 -15.37 -8.85 26.46
N LYS A 2 -15.32 -8.41 25.20
CA LYS A 2 -16.49 -8.49 24.31
C LYS A 2 -16.49 -9.89 23.74
N ARG A 3 -17.49 -10.72 24.07
CA ARG A 3 -17.63 -12.06 23.49
C ARG A 3 -17.87 -11.91 22.00
N LEU A 4 -16.98 -12.45 21.16
CA LEU A 4 -17.15 -12.52 19.71
C LEU A 4 -18.25 -13.54 19.41
N THR A 5 -19.49 -13.12 19.62
CA THR A 5 -20.68 -13.87 19.22
C THR A 5 -21.38 -13.04 18.17
N THR A 6 -21.48 -13.56 16.95
CA THR A 6 -22.36 -12.99 15.94
C THR A 6 -23.80 -13.19 16.43
N ALA A 7 -24.45 -12.09 16.80
CA ALA A 7 -25.87 -12.09 17.13
C ALA A 7 -26.64 -11.77 15.84
N TYR A 8 -27.53 -12.65 15.43
CA TYR A 8 -28.51 -12.33 14.39
C TYR A 8 -29.91 -12.35 15.02
N GLU A 9 -30.72 -11.39 14.60
CA GLU A 9 -32.09 -11.22 15.09
C GLU A 9 -33.02 -12.03 14.18
N ARG A 10 -33.68 -13.05 14.74
CA ARG A 10 -34.67 -13.84 14.01
C ARG A 10 -36.04 -13.25 14.30
N ILE A 11 -36.64 -12.63 13.28
CA ILE A 11 -37.98 -12.08 13.37
C ILE A 11 -38.96 -13.14 12.87
N TRP A 12 -39.81 -13.62 13.77
CA TRP A 12 -40.89 -14.55 13.46
C TRP A 12 -42.06 -13.81 12.79
N ALA A 13 -42.88 -14.54 12.03
CA ALA A 13 -43.99 -13.96 11.25
C ALA A 13 -45.08 -13.28 12.10
N ASP A 14 -45.10 -13.54 13.41
CA ASP A 14 -46.00 -12.92 14.40
C ASP A 14 -45.43 -11.62 15.00
N GLY A 15 -44.24 -11.19 14.54
CA GLY A 15 -43.57 -9.98 15.01
C GLY A 15 -42.75 -10.16 16.28
N SER A 16 -42.62 -11.39 16.79
CA SER A 16 -41.69 -11.67 17.89
C SER A 16 -40.25 -11.77 17.36
N ALA A 17 -39.31 -11.11 18.04
CA ALA A 17 -37.88 -11.14 17.69
C ALA A 17 -37.13 -11.94 18.75
N GLU A 18 -36.42 -12.98 18.32
CA GLU A 18 -35.57 -13.81 19.18
C GLU A 18 -34.10 -13.56 18.82
N MET A 19 -33.31 -13.11 19.79
CA MET A 19 -31.87 -12.93 19.62
C MET A 19 -31.17 -14.27 19.79
N GLN A 20 -30.61 -14.80 18.71
CA GLN A 20 -29.84 -16.05 18.73
C GLN A 20 -28.34 -15.74 18.64
N TYR A 21 -27.60 -16.17 19.65
CA TYR A 21 -26.13 -16.12 19.66
C TYR A 21 -25.61 -17.41 19.03
N VAL A 22 -24.96 -17.33 17.88
CA VAL A 22 -24.25 -18.47 17.29
C VAL A 22 -22.77 -18.11 17.21
N ALA A 23 -21.97 -18.77 18.03
CA ALA A 23 -20.55 -18.86 17.77
C ALA A 23 -20.39 -19.82 16.57
N ASN A 24 -19.74 -19.37 15.50
CA ASN A 24 -19.41 -20.28 14.41
C ASN A 24 -18.40 -21.34 14.95
N THR A 25 -18.33 -22.50 14.32
CA THR A 25 -17.53 -23.63 14.83
C THR A 25 -16.05 -23.28 14.97
N SER A 26 -15.51 -22.42 14.09
CA SER A 26 -14.15 -21.92 14.14
C SER A 26 -13.90 -20.96 15.32
N ASP A 27 -14.83 -20.06 15.64
CA ASP A 27 -14.71 -19.10 16.74
C ASP A 27 -14.72 -19.82 18.09
N LEU A 28 -15.55 -20.86 18.22
CA LEU A 28 -15.59 -21.74 19.40
C LEU A 28 -14.27 -22.51 19.57
N GLU A 29 -13.69 -23.00 18.47
CA GLU A 29 -12.38 -23.67 18.49
C GLU A 29 -11.27 -22.70 18.92
N VAL A 30 -11.24 -21.49 18.37
CA VAL A 30 -10.26 -20.45 18.75
C VAL A 30 -10.39 -20.08 20.22
N VAL A 31 -11.62 -19.89 20.74
CA VAL A 31 -11.86 -19.57 22.15
C VAL A 31 -11.41 -20.70 23.09
N ASN A 32 -11.67 -21.95 22.72
CA ASN A 32 -11.23 -23.10 23.52
C ASN A 32 -9.69 -23.20 23.53
N ARG A 33 -9.04 -22.95 22.39
CA ARG A 33 -7.57 -22.98 22.27
C ARG A 33 -6.91 -21.82 23.00
N LEU A 34 -7.51 -20.64 22.96
CA LEU A 34 -7.11 -19.48 23.77
C LEU A 34 -7.04 -19.84 25.26
N GLY A 35 -8.06 -20.50 25.80
CA GLY A 35 -8.05 -20.97 27.19
C GLY A 35 -6.85 -21.89 27.48
N THR A 36 -6.58 -22.86 26.60
CA THR A 36 -5.41 -23.75 26.77
C THR A 36 -4.06 -23.02 26.67
N TYR A 37 -4.02 -21.88 25.97
CA TYR A 37 -2.80 -21.10 25.78
C TYR A 37 -2.52 -20.21 27.00
N GLU A 38 -3.56 -19.58 27.57
CA GLU A 38 -3.48 -18.87 28.84
C GLU A 38 -2.94 -19.78 29.96
N ASP A 39 -3.43 -21.01 30.04
CA ASP A 39 -2.91 -22.02 30.98
C ASP A 39 -1.42 -22.34 30.73
N ALA A 40 -1.00 -22.48 29.47
CA ALA A 40 0.39 -22.77 29.11
C ALA A 40 1.36 -21.58 29.36
N GLU A 41 0.85 -20.34 29.30
CA GLU A 41 1.59 -19.14 29.68
C GLU A 41 1.84 -19.09 31.19
N GLU A 42 0.82 -19.40 32.01
CA GLU A 42 0.98 -19.52 33.46
C GLU A 42 1.99 -20.61 33.84
N GLU A 43 2.03 -21.70 33.07
CA GLU A 43 2.98 -22.79 33.25
C GLU A 43 4.39 -22.50 32.67
N GLY A 44 4.59 -21.37 31.97
CA GLY A 44 5.88 -20.96 31.41
C GLY A 44 6.41 -21.85 30.28
N ARG A 45 5.53 -22.54 29.55
CA ARG A 45 5.90 -23.54 28.52
C ARG A 45 5.86 -23.02 27.08
N LEU A 46 5.65 -21.72 26.90
CA LEU A 46 5.42 -21.13 25.59
C LEU A 46 6.70 -20.93 24.76
N PHE A 47 6.61 -21.14 23.45
CA PHE A 47 7.61 -20.68 22.50
C PHE A 47 7.48 -19.15 22.31
N VAL A 48 8.59 -18.44 22.13
CA VAL A 48 8.56 -17.00 21.81
C VAL A 48 8.05 -16.85 20.38
N VAL A 49 6.80 -16.41 20.25
CA VAL A 49 6.13 -16.13 18.97
C VAL A 49 5.78 -14.64 18.86
N PRO A 50 5.66 -14.09 17.64
CA PRO A 50 5.37 -12.66 17.44
C PRO A 50 4.00 -12.21 17.97
N CYS A 51 3.01 -13.10 18.01
CA CYS A 51 1.66 -12.84 18.50
C CYS A 51 1.00 -14.13 19.03
N LYS A 52 -0.20 -14.00 19.59
CA LYS A 52 -0.98 -15.10 20.18
C LYS A 52 -2.23 -15.41 19.36
N PRO A 53 -2.84 -16.59 19.53
CA PRO A 53 -4.21 -16.82 19.05
C PRO A 53 -5.14 -15.72 19.60
N GLY A 54 -6.10 -15.26 18.81
CA GLY A 54 -6.99 -14.15 19.18
C GLY A 54 -6.43 -12.75 18.93
N ASP A 55 -5.13 -12.58 18.67
CA ASP A 55 -4.57 -11.30 18.23
C ASP A 55 -4.98 -11.01 16.77
N GLU A 56 -4.86 -9.74 16.38
CA GLU A 56 -5.13 -9.29 15.00
C GLU A 56 -3.83 -9.30 14.18
N ILE A 57 -3.91 -9.81 12.96
CA ILE A 57 -2.84 -9.74 11.96
C ILE A 57 -3.38 -9.14 10.66
N TYR A 58 -2.46 -8.59 9.88
CA TYR A 58 -2.76 -7.80 8.71
C TYR A 58 -2.09 -8.40 7.48
N GLU A 59 -2.87 -8.62 6.44
CA GLU A 59 -2.40 -9.15 5.16
C GLU A 59 -2.61 -8.10 4.06
N ILE A 60 -1.56 -7.82 3.30
CA ILE A 60 -1.64 -6.94 2.14
C ILE A 60 -2.00 -7.76 0.91
N VAL A 61 -3.14 -7.45 0.30
CA VAL A 61 -3.60 -8.11 -0.93
C VAL A 61 -3.59 -7.11 -2.08
N GLU A 62 -2.88 -7.46 -3.16
CA GLU A 62 -2.89 -6.76 -4.44
C GLU A 62 -3.84 -7.47 -5.41
N VAL A 63 -4.75 -6.72 -6.04
CA VAL A 63 -5.75 -7.25 -6.99
C VAL A 63 -5.68 -6.45 -8.29
N GLU A 64 -5.68 -7.12 -9.44
CA GLU A 64 -5.51 -6.49 -10.76
C GLU A 64 -6.80 -6.33 -11.60
N ILE A 65 -8.00 -6.56 -11.05
CA ILE A 65 -9.23 -6.66 -11.85
C ILE A 65 -10.38 -5.81 -11.25
N PRO A 66 -11.02 -4.88 -12.00
CA PRO A 66 -10.69 -4.33 -13.33
C PRO A 66 -9.67 -3.18 -13.30
N VAL A 67 -9.25 -2.74 -12.12
CA VAL A 67 -8.24 -1.70 -11.87
C VAL A 67 -7.36 -2.21 -10.75
N TRP A 68 -6.04 -1.96 -10.82
CA TRP A 68 -5.13 -2.35 -9.73
C TRP A 68 -5.56 -1.68 -8.43
N ASN A 69 -5.67 -2.46 -7.36
CA ASN A 69 -5.91 -1.94 -6.03
C ASN A 69 -5.13 -2.76 -5.00
N CYS A 70 -4.81 -2.14 -3.86
CA CYS A 70 -4.22 -2.84 -2.75
C CYS A 70 -4.96 -2.53 -1.45
N TYR A 71 -5.30 -3.59 -0.73
CA TYR A 71 -6.07 -3.56 0.51
C TYR A 71 -5.26 -4.17 1.65
N VAL A 72 -5.50 -3.69 2.85
CA VAL A 72 -5.01 -4.33 4.08
C VAL A 72 -6.19 -5.08 4.67
N ASN A 73 -6.14 -6.39 4.63
CA ASN A 73 -7.12 -7.26 5.29
C ASN A 73 -6.71 -7.48 6.72
N ARG A 74 -7.69 -7.53 7.62
CA ARG A 74 -7.48 -7.82 9.04
C ARG A 74 -8.07 -9.18 9.36
N PHE A 75 -7.25 -10.06 9.92
CA PHE A 75 -7.66 -11.39 10.35
C PHE A 75 -7.39 -11.60 11.83
N ILE A 76 -8.20 -12.46 12.44
CA ILE A 76 -7.97 -12.93 13.80
C ILE A 76 -7.13 -14.19 13.71
N VAL A 77 -6.05 -14.26 14.48
CA VAL A 77 -5.17 -15.42 14.54
C VAL A 77 -5.91 -16.59 15.16
N GLN A 78 -5.97 -17.70 14.42
CA GLN A 78 -6.60 -18.94 14.89
C GLN A 78 -5.62 -19.81 15.67
N ASP A 79 -4.35 -19.82 15.27
CA ASP A 79 -3.29 -20.63 15.86
C ASP A 79 -1.91 -20.08 15.51
N VAL A 80 -0.89 -20.44 16.30
CA VAL A 80 0.50 -20.00 16.09
C VAL A 80 1.49 -21.13 16.32
N SER A 81 2.53 -21.15 15.51
CA SER A 81 3.70 -22.00 15.69
C SER A 81 4.97 -21.15 15.66
N ALA A 82 6.11 -21.76 15.99
CA ALA A 82 7.40 -21.08 15.96
C ALA A 82 7.83 -20.55 14.58
N LYS A 83 7.16 -20.96 13.49
CA LYS A 83 7.50 -20.56 12.12
C LYS A 83 6.32 -20.00 11.31
N GLN A 84 5.10 -20.33 11.72
CA GLN A 84 3.88 -20.08 10.95
C GLN A 84 2.77 -19.58 11.84
N VAL A 85 1.86 -18.81 11.25
CA VAL A 85 0.59 -18.39 11.84
C VAL A 85 -0.55 -19.00 11.04
N LYS A 86 -1.64 -19.35 11.73
CA LYS A 86 -2.88 -19.81 11.09
C LYS A 86 -3.94 -18.72 11.15
N TYR A 87 -4.49 -18.37 10.01
CA TYR A 87 -5.64 -17.47 9.89
C TYR A 87 -6.43 -17.80 8.61
N SER A 88 -7.72 -17.49 8.61
CA SER A 88 -8.60 -17.83 7.47
C SER A 88 -8.52 -19.32 7.06
N ASP A 89 -8.32 -20.21 8.03
CA ASP A 89 -8.12 -21.65 7.89
C ASP A 89 -6.81 -22.12 7.21
N ASP A 90 -5.91 -21.20 6.85
CA ASP A 90 -4.64 -21.49 6.18
C ASP A 90 -3.41 -21.18 7.06
N TRP A 91 -2.34 -21.95 6.88
CA TRP A 91 -1.04 -21.74 7.54
C TRP A 91 -0.11 -20.90 6.65
N VAL A 92 0.46 -19.84 7.20
CA VAL A 92 1.36 -18.92 6.49
C VAL A 92 2.63 -18.71 7.30
N ASP A 93 3.79 -18.74 6.63
CA ASP A 93 5.10 -18.51 7.24
C ASP A 93 5.23 -17.05 7.72
N TRP A 94 5.93 -16.85 8.84
CA TRP A 94 6.22 -15.50 9.36
C TRP A 94 7.05 -14.65 8.40
N ASP A 95 7.84 -15.28 7.52
CA ASP A 95 8.66 -14.60 6.52
C ASP A 95 7.85 -14.19 5.27
N ALA A 96 6.52 -14.38 5.27
CA ALA A 96 5.66 -13.98 4.17
C ALA A 96 5.69 -12.44 4.00
N PRO A 97 6.05 -11.92 2.81
CA PRO A 97 6.30 -10.49 2.61
C PRO A 97 5.05 -9.60 2.68
N TYR A 98 3.86 -10.22 2.68
CA TYR A 98 2.56 -9.56 2.74
C TYR A 98 1.91 -9.60 4.13
N LEU A 99 2.55 -10.26 5.10
CA LEU A 99 2.03 -10.49 6.44
C LEU A 99 2.65 -9.54 7.46
N TYR A 100 1.81 -8.93 8.29
CA TYR A 100 2.20 -7.93 9.27
C TYR A 100 1.45 -8.15 10.59
N THR A 101 2.13 -7.92 11.71
CA THR A 101 1.51 -7.96 13.05
C THR A 101 1.04 -6.59 13.53
N ASP A 102 1.52 -5.50 12.91
CA ASP A 102 1.16 -4.12 13.26
C ASP A 102 0.37 -3.46 12.12
N GLU A 103 -0.75 -2.83 12.48
CA GLU A 103 -1.64 -2.15 11.53
C GLU A 103 -0.94 -1.00 10.81
N LYS A 104 -0.17 -0.18 11.54
CA LYS A 104 0.45 1.02 10.98
C LYS A 104 1.54 0.65 10.00
N GLU A 105 2.29 -0.40 10.27
CA GLU A 105 3.29 -0.92 9.34
C GLU A 105 2.64 -1.45 8.05
N ALA A 106 1.58 -2.25 8.18
CA ALA A 106 0.83 -2.77 7.04
C ALA A 106 0.22 -1.63 6.19
N GLU A 107 -0.39 -0.63 6.83
CA GLU A 107 -0.95 0.54 6.17
C GLU A 107 0.13 1.39 5.50
N ALA A 108 1.27 1.59 6.14
CA ALA A 108 2.39 2.33 5.57
C ALA A 108 2.93 1.65 4.31
N LYS A 109 3.08 0.32 4.35
CA LYS A 109 3.51 -0.47 3.19
C LYS A 109 2.47 -0.44 2.07
N ALA A 110 1.19 -0.63 2.38
CA ALA A 110 0.12 -0.53 1.38
C ALA A 110 0.06 0.87 0.76
N ARG A 111 0.24 1.93 1.56
CA ARG A 111 0.33 3.31 1.05
C ARG A 111 1.54 3.49 0.14
N GLN A 112 2.69 2.91 0.47
CA GLN A 112 3.87 2.94 -0.37
C GLN A 112 3.58 2.27 -1.73
N LEU A 113 2.96 1.09 -1.75
CA LEU A 113 2.59 0.38 -2.98
C LEU A 113 1.60 1.19 -3.83
N ARG A 114 0.55 1.77 -3.22
CA ARG A 114 -0.38 2.67 -3.95
C ARG A 114 0.32 3.86 -4.57
N ASN A 115 1.25 4.47 -3.83
CA ASN A 115 2.01 5.62 -4.34
C ASN A 115 2.94 5.20 -5.49
N GLN A 116 3.59 4.05 -5.39
CA GLN A 116 4.40 3.50 -6.47
C GLN A 116 3.56 3.20 -7.71
N LYS A 117 2.40 2.55 -7.56
CA LYS A 117 1.50 2.29 -8.69
C LYS A 117 1.02 3.59 -9.34
N LYS A 118 0.56 4.55 -8.55
CA LYS A 118 0.15 5.87 -9.06
C LYS A 118 1.28 6.60 -9.80
N ARG A 119 2.52 6.45 -9.35
CA ARG A 119 3.69 7.01 -10.06
C ARG A 119 3.94 6.30 -11.39
N LEU A 120 3.85 4.97 -11.42
CA LEU A 120 3.99 4.19 -12.66
C LEU A 120 2.88 4.52 -13.67
N GLU A 121 1.65 4.71 -13.20
CA GLU A 121 0.50 5.05 -14.05
C GLU A 121 0.55 6.50 -14.54
N SER A 122 1.09 7.43 -13.77
CA SER A 122 1.15 8.83 -14.15
C SER A 122 2.23 9.12 -15.19
N GLY A 123 3.26 8.28 -15.29
CA GLY A 123 4.40 8.46 -16.21
C GLY A 123 5.35 9.59 -15.81
N TRP A 124 5.08 10.29 -14.71
CA TRP A 124 5.88 11.40 -14.20
C TRP A 124 7.00 10.91 -13.29
N ILE A 125 8.21 11.39 -13.55
CA ILE A 125 9.44 11.07 -12.84
C ILE A 125 9.86 12.30 -12.03
N PRO A 126 9.88 12.23 -10.69
CA PRO A 126 10.35 13.33 -9.86
C PRO A 126 11.82 13.67 -10.14
N VAL A 127 12.16 14.96 -10.15
CA VAL A 127 13.55 15.42 -10.37
C VAL A 127 14.52 14.93 -9.29
N THR A 128 14.00 14.64 -8.09
CA THR A 128 14.76 14.08 -6.97
C THR A 128 15.08 12.60 -7.13
N GLU A 129 14.38 11.89 -8.01
CA GLU A 129 14.58 10.47 -8.28
C GLU A 129 15.59 10.29 -9.42
N ARG A 130 15.34 10.97 -10.54
CA ARG A 130 16.17 10.89 -11.75
C ARG A 130 15.99 12.14 -12.60
N LEU A 131 17.07 12.62 -13.20
CA LEU A 131 17.04 13.68 -14.21
C LEU A 131 16.94 13.06 -15.62
N PRO A 132 16.37 13.79 -16.61
CA PRO A 132 16.33 13.31 -17.97
C PRO A 132 17.73 13.27 -18.60
N GLU A 133 17.85 12.65 -19.77
CA GLU A 133 19.08 12.71 -20.54
C GLU A 133 19.38 14.18 -20.93
N ASN A 134 20.66 14.48 -21.07
CA ASN A 134 21.12 15.85 -21.29
C ASN A 134 20.62 16.38 -22.64
N ASP A 135 20.01 17.58 -22.63
CA ASP A 135 19.43 18.27 -23.80
C ASP A 135 18.22 17.55 -24.44
N ASP A 136 17.65 16.53 -23.78
CA ASP A 136 16.44 15.87 -24.25
C ASP A 136 15.17 16.70 -23.94
N TYR A 137 14.28 16.77 -24.92
CA TYR A 137 12.98 17.42 -24.77
C TYR A 137 12.02 16.55 -23.95
N VAL A 138 11.52 17.12 -22.87
CA VAL A 138 10.61 16.48 -21.93
C VAL A 138 9.42 17.38 -21.62
N LEU A 139 8.34 16.78 -21.16
CA LEU A 139 7.24 17.51 -20.54
C LEU A 139 7.59 17.72 -19.07
N MET A 140 7.59 18.97 -18.61
CA MET A 140 7.94 19.37 -17.24
C MET A 140 6.68 19.73 -16.46
N SER A 141 6.66 19.35 -15.18
CA SER A 141 5.68 19.78 -14.19
C SER A 141 6.36 20.72 -13.20
N PHE A 142 5.56 21.61 -12.60
CA PHE A 142 6.06 22.65 -11.71
C PHE A 142 5.37 22.59 -10.36
N GLU A 143 6.09 22.95 -9.29
CA GLU A 143 5.55 23.05 -7.94
C GLU A 143 4.64 24.27 -7.78
N ASN A 144 4.97 25.36 -8.46
CA ASN A 144 4.31 26.65 -8.33
C ASN A 144 3.47 27.06 -9.57
N PHE A 145 3.39 26.21 -10.59
CA PHE A 145 2.61 26.46 -11.81
C PHE A 145 1.82 25.22 -12.23
N SER A 146 0.54 25.40 -12.57
CA SER A 146 -0.41 24.30 -12.73
C SER A 146 -0.39 23.62 -14.09
N LEU A 147 0.12 24.29 -15.14
CA LEU A 147 0.19 23.74 -16.49
C LEU A 147 1.59 23.18 -16.77
N PRO A 148 1.69 21.96 -17.31
CA PRO A 148 2.98 21.44 -17.74
C PRO A 148 3.47 22.16 -18.99
N LEU A 149 4.78 22.31 -19.13
CA LEU A 149 5.43 22.94 -20.28
C LEU A 149 6.51 22.04 -20.86
N VAL A 150 6.77 22.17 -22.16
CA VAL A 150 7.87 21.45 -22.82
C VAL A 150 9.17 22.20 -22.58
N GLY A 151 10.25 21.46 -22.33
CA GLY A 151 11.58 22.01 -22.17
C GLY A 151 12.62 20.92 -22.05
N ARG A 152 13.79 21.28 -21.53
CA ARG A 152 14.97 20.40 -21.48
C ARG A 152 15.81 20.69 -20.25
N TYR A 153 16.52 19.67 -19.81
CA TYR A 153 17.54 19.79 -18.78
C TYR A 153 18.91 19.81 -19.44
N VAL A 154 19.73 20.82 -19.15
CA VAL A 154 21.10 20.90 -19.65
C VAL A 154 22.05 20.87 -18.47
N ASP A 155 22.81 19.79 -18.34
CA ASP A 155 23.90 19.64 -17.37
C ASP A 155 25.18 20.27 -17.91
N ASP A 156 25.75 21.20 -17.14
CA ASP A 156 27.00 21.87 -17.45
C ASP A 156 28.25 21.08 -16.99
N GLY A 157 28.03 19.95 -16.31
CA GLY A 157 29.04 19.02 -15.82
C GLY A 157 29.93 19.60 -14.71
N LYS A 158 29.62 20.79 -14.16
CA LYS A 158 30.49 21.49 -13.18
C LYS A 158 29.74 22.03 -11.96
N LEU A 159 28.57 22.63 -12.15
CA LEU A 159 27.79 23.28 -11.08
C LEU A 159 26.37 22.71 -10.94
N GLY A 160 26.05 21.70 -11.76
CA GLY A 160 24.72 21.13 -11.86
C GLY A 160 23.93 21.81 -12.98
N GLY A 161 23.05 21.05 -13.62
CA GLY A 161 22.30 21.54 -14.78
C GLY A 161 21.15 22.49 -14.47
N ALA A 162 20.70 23.18 -15.51
CA ALA A 162 19.56 24.09 -15.49
C ALA A 162 18.44 23.58 -16.41
N TRP A 163 17.21 23.97 -16.08
CA TRP A 163 16.02 23.68 -16.89
C TRP A 163 15.70 24.86 -17.79
N TYR A 164 15.42 24.60 -19.07
CA TYR A 164 15.11 25.60 -20.09
C TYR A 164 13.71 25.36 -20.67
N LEU A 165 13.00 26.43 -20.99
CA LEU A 165 11.68 26.37 -21.64
C LEU A 165 11.83 26.23 -23.16
N GLY A 166 11.22 25.19 -23.74
CA GLY A 166 11.23 24.93 -25.18
C GLY A 166 12.62 25.00 -25.81
N ASP A 167 12.71 25.73 -26.92
CA ASP A 167 13.95 25.95 -27.68
C ASP A 167 14.69 27.22 -27.24
N CYS A 168 14.32 27.86 -26.14
CA CYS A 168 15.04 29.03 -25.69
C CYS A 168 16.48 28.64 -25.32
N PHE A 169 17.44 29.40 -25.85
CA PHE A 169 18.84 29.39 -25.48
C PHE A 169 19.11 30.74 -24.79
N ASP A 170 19.99 30.78 -23.79
CA ASP A 170 20.35 31.95 -22.94
C ASP A 170 19.60 32.07 -21.60
N GLU A 171 19.17 33.27 -21.18
CA GLU A 171 18.73 33.58 -19.81
C GLU A 171 17.34 33.05 -19.43
N ASP A 172 16.60 32.44 -20.36
CA ASP A 172 15.23 31.93 -20.18
C ASP A 172 15.20 30.55 -19.48
N THR A 173 15.95 30.42 -18.40
CA THR A 173 15.84 29.24 -17.52
C THR A 173 14.48 29.25 -16.80
N CYS A 174 14.00 28.07 -16.40
CA CYS A 174 12.81 27.96 -15.56
C CYS A 174 12.98 28.78 -14.27
N LEU A 175 14.17 28.74 -13.65
CA LEU A 175 14.46 29.52 -12.45
C LEU A 175 14.40 31.03 -12.67
N ALA A 176 14.89 31.54 -13.80
CA ALA A 176 14.78 32.96 -14.14
C ALA A 176 13.33 33.43 -14.31
N ASN A 177 12.44 32.51 -14.67
CA ASN A 177 11.00 32.74 -14.83
C ASN A 177 10.18 32.41 -13.56
N ASP A 178 10.85 32.21 -12.42
CA ASP A 178 10.22 31.76 -11.16
C ASP A 178 9.37 30.50 -11.38
N LEU A 179 9.91 29.50 -12.07
CA LEU A 179 9.28 28.20 -12.30
C LEU A 179 10.13 27.09 -11.66
N PHE A 180 9.55 26.39 -10.70
CA PHE A 180 10.24 25.31 -9.96
C PHE A 180 9.82 23.95 -10.50
N VAL A 181 10.69 23.33 -11.31
CA VAL A 181 10.44 22.01 -11.90
C VAL A 181 10.50 20.93 -10.81
N ASN A 182 9.42 20.16 -10.64
CA ASN A 182 9.32 19.11 -9.61
C ASN A 182 9.30 17.68 -10.18
N ALA A 183 8.82 17.51 -11.42
CA ALA A 183 8.76 16.23 -12.12
C ALA A 183 8.81 16.43 -13.64
N TRP A 184 9.17 15.38 -14.37
CA TRP A 184 9.22 15.37 -15.83
C TRP A 184 8.73 14.04 -16.40
N MET A 185 8.38 14.02 -17.69
CA MET A 185 8.11 12.77 -18.42
C MET A 185 8.59 12.89 -19.88
N PRO A 186 8.96 11.78 -20.55
CA PRO A 186 9.31 11.82 -21.96
C PRO A 186 8.12 12.28 -22.81
N LEU A 187 8.40 13.01 -23.88
CA LEU A 187 7.36 13.43 -24.83
C LEU A 187 6.75 12.21 -25.55
N PRO A 188 5.44 12.25 -25.87
CA PRO A 188 4.84 11.24 -26.71
C PRO A 188 5.49 11.22 -28.09
N LYS A 189 5.49 10.06 -28.73
CA LYS A 189 6.00 9.94 -30.11
C LYS A 189 5.20 10.88 -31.03
N PRO A 190 5.87 11.54 -32.00
CA PRO A 190 5.18 12.37 -32.98
C PRO A 190 4.05 11.59 -33.65
N TYR A 191 2.92 12.26 -33.89
CA TYR A 191 1.85 11.69 -34.69
C TYR A 191 2.35 11.35 -36.09
N ARG A 192 2.00 10.16 -36.56
CA ARG A 192 2.16 9.75 -37.95
C ARG A 192 0.78 9.31 -38.41
N GLU A 193 0.28 9.90 -39.50
CA GLU A 193 -0.84 9.28 -40.21
C GLU A 193 -0.36 7.91 -40.69
N ASP A 194 -1.12 6.86 -40.42
CA ASP A 194 -0.82 5.53 -40.97
C ASP A 194 -0.89 5.68 -42.51
N GLU A 195 0.23 5.45 -43.21
CA GLU A 195 0.31 5.49 -44.68
C GLU A 195 -0.67 4.53 -45.37
#